data_AF-A0A550GIJ7-F1
#
_entry.id   AF-A0A550GIJ7-F1
#
_cell.length_a   1.000
_cell.length_b   1.000
_cell.length_c   1.000
_cell.angle_alpha   90.00
_cell.angle_beta   90.00
_cell.angle_gamma   90.00
#
_symmetry.space_group_name_H-M   'P 1'
#
loop_
_entity.id
_entity.type
_entity.pdbx_description
1 polymer ?
#
loop_
_entity_poly.entity_id
_entity_poly.type
_entity_poly.pdbx_seq_one_letter_code
_entity_poly.pdbx_strand_id
1 'polypeptide(L)'
;MPKTVIPDNGEACGFQSEVLSVPNLVARKKELAELEQLLESAVKGMGTTVFVSGEAGAGKTRLVTEFLNRIQRKEISMFKGWCLSNVAVPYFPFFEAFSVYFSSDQSKEAINLRN
;
A
#
# COMPACT_ATOMS: atom_id res chain seq x y z
N MET A 1 37.04 7.10 -46.43
CA MET A 1 37.00 6.21 -45.24
C MET A 1 35.54 6.06 -44.84
N PRO A 2 35.07 4.85 -44.49
CA PRO A 2 34.07 4.13 -45.28
C PRO A 2 32.61 4.39 -44.87
N LYS A 3 31.71 4.14 -45.82
CA LYS A 3 30.25 4.12 -45.62
C LYS A 3 29.89 3.02 -44.62
N THR A 4 29.18 3.38 -43.56
CA THR A 4 28.64 2.43 -42.58
C THR A 4 27.70 1.45 -43.27
N VAL A 5 28.11 0.19 -43.32
CA VAL A 5 27.29 -0.94 -43.74
C VAL A 5 26.32 -1.23 -42.59
N ILE A 6 25.02 -1.17 -42.85
CA ILE A 6 23.99 -1.67 -41.94
C ILE A 6 23.99 -3.19 -42.09
N PRO A 7 24.26 -3.98 -41.03
CA PRO A 7 24.08 -5.42 -41.10
C PRO A 7 22.56 -5.73 -41.16
N ASP A 8 22.16 -6.36 -42.25
CA ASP A 8 20.83 -6.96 -42.48
C ASP A 8 20.72 -8.26 -41.68
N ASN A 9 20.71 -8.11 -40.37
CA ASN A 9 20.50 -9.21 -39.44
C ASN A 9 19.13 -8.94 -38.82
N GLY A 10 18.11 -9.63 -39.31
CA GLY A 10 16.75 -9.64 -38.76
C GLY A 10 16.68 -10.20 -37.34
N GLU A 11 17.36 -9.57 -36.39
CA GLU A 11 17.10 -9.71 -34.97
C GLU A 11 15.86 -8.88 -34.67
N ALA A 12 14.75 -9.60 -34.49
CA ALA A 12 13.51 -9.03 -34.00
C ALA A 12 13.81 -8.14 -32.79
N CYS A 13 13.44 -6.86 -32.89
CA CYS A 13 13.36 -5.95 -31.77
C CYS A 13 12.42 -6.59 -30.74
N GLY A 14 13.00 -7.30 -29.78
CA GLY A 14 12.28 -7.84 -28.65
C GLY A 14 11.84 -6.68 -27.78
N PHE A 15 10.63 -6.18 -28.01
CA PHE A 15 9.91 -5.42 -26.99
C PHE A 15 9.57 -6.38 -25.85
N GLN A 16 10.55 -6.65 -24.99
CA GLN A 16 10.26 -7.21 -23.68
C GLN A 16 9.65 -6.07 -22.88
N SER A 17 8.36 -6.20 -22.57
CA SER A 17 7.69 -5.41 -21.56
C SER A 17 8.40 -5.67 -20.23
N GLU A 18 9.46 -4.93 -19.95
CA GLU A 18 10.00 -4.79 -18.61
C GLU A 18 8.87 -4.22 -17.76
N VAL A 19 8.27 -5.10 -16.97
CA VAL A 19 7.36 -4.74 -15.89
C VAL A 19 8.02 -3.59 -15.15
N LEU A 20 7.38 -2.41 -15.15
CA LEU A 20 7.88 -1.24 -14.42
C LEU A 20 8.05 -1.63 -12.95
N SER A 21 9.26 -1.99 -12.54
CA SER A 21 9.54 -2.38 -11.16
C SER A 21 9.30 -1.16 -10.29
N VAL A 22 8.49 -1.30 -9.23
CA VAL A 22 8.23 -0.18 -8.34
C VAL A 22 9.57 0.24 -7.71
N PRO A 23 10.01 1.50 -7.86
CA PRO A 23 11.35 1.90 -7.42
C PRO A 23 11.51 1.65 -5.92
N ASN A 24 12.70 1.13 -5.54
CA ASN A 24 13.04 0.87 -4.14
C ASN A 24 12.82 2.11 -3.28
N LEU A 25 12.26 1.94 -2.08
CA LEU A 25 12.09 3.06 -1.15
C LEU A 25 13.48 3.53 -0.67
N VAL A 26 13.88 4.73 -1.09
CA VAL A 26 15.15 5.35 -0.70
C VAL A 26 14.93 6.20 0.57
N ALA A 27 15.92 6.19 1.47
CA ALA A 27 16.03 7.10 2.62
C ALA A 27 14.91 7.08 3.68
N ARG A 28 14.22 5.95 3.89
CA ARG A 28 13.14 5.83 4.91
C ARG A 28 13.23 4.57 5.79
N LYS A 29 14.45 4.04 5.95
CA LYS A 29 14.69 2.82 6.75
C LYS A 29 14.34 3.01 8.22
N LYS A 30 14.57 4.22 8.76
CA LYS A 30 14.31 4.53 10.17
C LYS A 30 12.82 4.54 10.47
N GLU A 31 12.03 5.24 9.65
CA GLU A 31 10.59 5.34 9.81
C GLU A 31 9.90 3.99 9.60
N LEU A 32 10.38 3.19 8.65
CA LEU A 32 9.89 1.82 8.51
C LEU A 32 10.19 0.95 9.74
N ALA A 33 11.41 1.02 10.27
CA ALA A 33 11.78 0.27 11.48
C ALA A 33 10.93 0.70 12.69
N GLU A 34 10.63 1.99 12.81
CA GLU A 34 9.76 2.53 13.86
C GLU A 34 8.33 1.98 13.74
N LEU A 35 7.74 2.00 12.54
CA LEU A 35 6.41 1.41 12.31
C LEU A 35 6.40 -0.10 12.60
N GLU A 36 7.46 -0.83 12.25
CA GLU A 36 7.61 -2.26 12.54
C GLU A 36 7.67 -2.54 14.05
N GLN A 37 8.42 -1.74 14.82
CA GLN A 37 8.49 -1.85 16.28
C GLN A 37 7.15 -1.54 16.97
N LEU A 38 6.44 -0.53 16.47
CA LEU A 38 5.10 -0.18 16.98
C LEU A 38 4.10 -1.29 16.69
N LEU A 39 4.20 -1.95 15.53
CA LEU A 39 3.37 -3.11 15.22
C LEU A 39 3.66 -4.29 16.16
N GLU A 40 4.93 -4.59 16.43
CA GLU A 40 5.28 -5.64 17.39
C GLU A 40 4.71 -5.37 18.79
N SER A 41 4.68 -4.10 19.19
CA SER A 41 4.05 -3.69 20.46
C SER A 41 2.53 -3.85 20.41
N ALA A 42 1.89 -3.47 19.29
CA ALA A 42 0.46 -3.64 19.08
C ALA A 42 0.02 -5.11 19.12
N VAL A 43 0.81 -6.01 18.51
CA VAL A 43 0.56 -7.47 18.55
C VAL A 43 0.65 -8.02 19.99
N LYS A 44 1.46 -7.41 20.85
CA LYS A 44 1.55 -7.75 22.28
C LYS A 44 0.41 -7.12 23.13
N GLY A 45 -0.58 -6.50 22.50
CA GLY A 45 -1.73 -5.87 23.16
C GLY A 45 -1.55 -4.40 23.51
N MET A 46 -0.41 -3.78 23.17
CA MET A 46 -0.17 -2.35 23.39
C MET A 46 -0.40 -1.57 22.10
N GLY A 47 -1.68 -1.36 21.76
CA GLY A 47 -2.09 -0.61 20.57
C GLY A 47 -1.62 0.85 20.60
N THR A 48 -1.35 1.40 19.42
CA THR A 48 -0.94 2.81 19.26
C THR A 48 -1.56 3.41 18.00
N THR A 49 -1.60 4.74 17.93
CA THR A 49 -2.01 5.49 16.74
C THR A 49 -0.82 6.30 16.23
N VAL A 50 -0.53 6.19 14.93
CA VAL A 50 0.58 6.89 14.28
C VAL A 50 0.04 7.83 13.22
N PHE A 51 0.49 9.08 13.22
CA PHE A 51 0.17 10.06 12.19
C PHE A 51 1.38 10.29 11.28
N VAL A 52 1.24 10.01 9.99
CA VAL A 52 2.30 10.24 9.00
C VAL A 52 2.08 11.59 8.33
N SER A 53 2.84 12.60 8.74
CA SER A 53 2.78 13.96 8.22
C SER A 53 4.03 14.33 7.41
N GLY A 54 3.97 15.44 6.67
CA GLY A 54 5.06 15.91 5.82
C GLY A 54 4.56 16.61 4.56
N GLU A 55 5.48 17.19 3.79
CA GLU A 55 5.17 17.97 2.59
C GLU A 55 4.55 17.14 1.46
N ALA A 56 3.86 17.81 0.54
CA ALA A 56 3.38 17.18 -0.69
C ALA A 56 4.57 16.57 -1.45
N GLY A 57 4.42 15.33 -1.94
CA GLY A 57 5.50 14.62 -2.61
C GLY A 57 6.58 13.99 -1.69
N ALA A 58 6.56 14.21 -0.38
CA ALA A 58 7.57 13.67 0.56
C ALA A 58 7.58 12.13 0.71
N GLY A 59 6.71 11.42 -0.02
CA GLY A 59 6.66 9.96 -0.04
C GLY A 59 5.80 9.31 1.05
N LYS A 60 4.92 10.04 1.74
CA LYS A 60 4.06 9.52 2.83
C LYS A 60 3.25 8.27 2.43
N THR A 61 2.54 8.35 1.31
CA THR A 61 1.76 7.20 0.79
C THR A 61 2.68 6.03 0.42
N ARG A 62 3.87 6.30 -0.12
CA ARG A 62 4.85 5.27 -0.46
C ARG A 62 5.39 4.58 0.80
N LEU A 63 5.70 5.32 1.85
CA LEU A 63 6.14 4.80 3.14
C LEU A 63 5.08 3.86 3.75
N VAL A 64 3.82 4.32 3.84
CA VAL A 64 2.73 3.49 4.37
C VAL A 64 2.51 2.26 3.50
N THR A 65 2.48 2.41 2.18
CA THR A 65 2.30 1.27 1.26
C THR A 65 3.41 0.23 1.41
N GLU A 66 4.66 0.67 1.55
CA GLU A 66 5.79 -0.23 1.75
C GLU A 66 5.69 -0.98 3.10
N PHE A 67 5.33 -0.27 4.18
CA PHE A 67 5.06 -0.90 5.47
C PHE A 67 3.94 -1.95 5.36
N LEU A 68 2.81 -1.61 4.73
CA LEU A 68 1.70 -2.54 4.53
C LEU A 68 2.12 -3.79 3.72
N ASN A 69 2.95 -3.61 2.69
CA ASN A 69 3.48 -4.73 1.90
C ASN A 69 4.39 -5.67 2.73
N ARG A 70 5.15 -5.13 3.69
CA ARG A 70 6.00 -5.95 4.58
C ARG A 70 5.19 -6.76 5.56
N ILE A 71 4.08 -6.21 6.05
CA ILE A 71 3.24 -6.87 7.06
C ILE A 71 2.24 -7.84 6.44
N GLN A 72 1.92 -7.74 5.13
CA GLN A 72 1.07 -8.72 4.43
C GLN A 72 1.58 -10.16 4.54
N ARG A 73 2.88 -10.35 4.80
CA ARG A 73 3.48 -11.67 5.01
C ARG A 73 3.27 -12.22 6.43
N LYS A 74 2.70 -11.43 7.34
CA LYS A 74 2.41 -11.81 8.74
C LYS A 74 0.92 -12.18 8.85
N GLU A 75 0.58 -13.07 9.78
CA GLU A 75 -0.81 -13.44 10.10
C GLU A 75 -1.51 -12.33 10.92
N ILE A 76 -1.71 -11.16 10.31
CA ILE A 76 -2.33 -9.99 10.94
C ILE A 76 -3.49 -9.52 10.06
N SER A 77 -4.66 -9.31 10.67
CA SER A 77 -5.79 -8.70 9.97
C SER A 77 -5.52 -7.22 9.71
N MET A 78 -5.61 -6.81 8.44
CA MET A 78 -5.33 -5.45 7.99
C MET A 78 -6.58 -4.83 7.37
N PHE A 79 -6.98 -3.68 7.91
CA PHE A 79 -8.03 -2.85 7.33
C PHE A 79 -7.40 -1.59 6.77
N LYS A 80 -7.74 -1.24 5.54
CA LYS A 80 -7.28 -0.04 4.87
C LYS A 80 -8.49 0.73 4.37
N GLY A 81 -8.48 2.03 4.60
CA GLY A 81 -9.48 2.89 4.03
C GLY A 81 -9.01 4.29 3.67
N TRP A 82 -9.94 5.14 3.26
CA TRP A 82 -9.69 6.51 2.83
C TRP A 82 -10.68 7.52 3.43
N CYS A 83 -10.27 8.78 3.44
CA CYS A 83 -11.06 9.89 3.94
C CYS A 83 -11.55 10.77 2.78
N LEU A 84 -12.73 11.35 2.94
CA LEU A 84 -13.23 12.41 2.07
C LEU A 84 -12.51 13.73 2.39
N SER A 85 -12.03 14.42 1.36
CA SER A 85 -11.27 15.67 1.52
C SER A 85 -12.14 16.90 1.74
N ASN A 86 -13.40 16.85 1.30
CA ASN A 86 -14.32 17.99 1.24
C ASN A 86 -15.55 17.86 2.13
N VAL A 87 -15.71 16.73 2.84
CA VAL A 87 -16.85 16.46 3.72
C VAL A 87 -16.38 15.72 4.96
N ALA A 88 -16.76 16.23 6.14
CA ALA A 88 -16.54 15.53 7.40
C ALA A 88 -17.73 14.63 7.71
N VAL A 89 -17.71 13.40 7.19
CA VAL A 89 -18.67 12.37 7.58
C VAL A 89 -18.09 11.62 8.79
N PRO A 90 -18.73 11.67 9.98
CA PRO A 90 -18.24 10.97 11.15
C PRO A 90 -17.99 9.49 10.87
N TYR A 91 -16.84 8.99 11.30
CA TYR A 91 -16.43 7.59 11.19
C TYR A 91 -16.40 6.99 9.77
N PHE A 92 -16.56 7.79 8.71
CA PHE A 92 -16.51 7.31 7.32
C PHE A 92 -15.25 6.49 7.00
N PRO A 93 -14.04 6.90 7.42
CA PRO A 93 -12.84 6.12 7.12
C PRO A 93 -12.87 4.71 7.72
N PHE A 94 -13.54 4.53 8.87
CA PHE A 94 -13.72 3.22 9.48
C PHE A 94 -14.78 2.41 8.75
N PHE A 95 -15.92 3.02 8.42
CA PHE A 95 -16.97 2.35 7.65
C PHE A 95 -16.44 1.81 6.32
N GLU A 96 -15.67 2.63 5.59
CA GLU A 96 -15.12 2.24 4.30
C GLU A 96 -14.08 1.11 4.46
N ALA A 97 -13.18 1.22 5.45
CA ALA A 97 -12.19 0.17 5.73
C ALA A 97 -12.82 -1.19 6.09
N PHE A 98 -13.94 -1.19 6.83
CA PHE A 98 -14.64 -2.42 7.22
C PHE A 98 -15.55 -2.98 6.13
N SER A 99 -16.19 -2.10 5.33
CA SER A 99 -17.11 -2.52 4.26
C SER A 99 -16.41 -3.41 3.22
N VAL A 100 -15.16 -3.06 2.87
CA VAL A 100 -14.33 -3.88 1.97
C VAL A 100 -14.11 -5.28 2.53
N TYR A 101 -13.84 -5.40 3.83
CA TYR A 101 -13.62 -6.68 4.49
C TYR A 101 -14.89 -7.54 4.54
N PHE A 102 -16.03 -6.96 4.95
CA PHE A 102 -17.29 -7.72 5.03
C PHE A 102 -17.83 -8.11 3.65
N SER A 103 -17.53 -7.34 2.59
CA SER A 103 -17.92 -7.70 1.22
C SER A 103 -17.18 -8.93 0.70
N SER A 104 -15.98 -9.21 1.21
CA SER A 104 -15.21 -10.43 0.89
C SER A 104 -15.60 -11.66 1.71
N ASP A 105 -16.40 -11.49 2.77
CA ASP A 105 -16.76 -12.53 3.74
C ASP A 105 -18.26 -12.89 3.71
N GLN A 106 -18.93 -12.77 2.55
CA GLN A 106 -20.35 -13.13 2.37
C GLN A 106 -20.64 -14.65 2.43
N SER A 107 -19.95 -15.34 3.33
CA SER A 107 -20.38 -16.57 3.96
C SER A 107 -20.36 -16.44 5.49
N LYS A 108 -21.08 -15.46 6.07
CA LYS A 108 -22.08 -15.65 7.14
C LYS A 108 -22.63 -14.33 7.71
N GLU A 109 -23.96 -14.33 7.82
CA GLU A 109 -24.86 -13.44 8.58
C GLU A 109 -25.00 -11.97 8.16
N ALA A 110 -26.05 -11.76 7.38
CA ALA A 110 -26.74 -10.48 7.24
C ALA A 110 -27.23 -9.98 8.61
N ILE A 111 -26.56 -8.96 9.13
CA ILE A 111 -27.06 -8.20 10.28
C ILE A 111 -28.18 -7.30 9.76
N ASN A 112 -29.42 -7.76 9.91
CA ASN A 112 -30.62 -6.95 9.72
C ASN A 112 -30.65 -5.82 10.76
N LEU A 113 -30.23 -4.62 10.37
CA LEU A 113 -30.57 -3.40 11.12
C LEU A 113 -31.94 -2.90 10.64
N ARG A 114 -32.99 -3.41 11.28
CA ARG A 114 -34.28 -2.74 11.35
C ARG A 114 -34.17 -1.56 12.30
N ASN A 115 -34.42 -0.36 11.79
CA ASN A 115 -35.01 0.74 12.54
C ASN A 115 -36.33 1.11 11.86
#